data_AF-A0A1Q3SQS1-F1
#
_entry.id   AF-A0A1Q3SQS1-F1
#
_cell.length_a   1.000
_cell.length_b   1.000
_cell.length_c   1.000
_cell.angle_alpha   90.00
_cell.angle_beta   90.00
_cell.angle_gamma   90.00
#
_symmetry.space_group_name_H-M   'P 1'
#
loop_
_entity.id
_entity.type
_entity.pdbx_description
1 polymer ?
#
loop_
_entity_poly.entity_id
_entity_poly.type
_entity_poly.pdbx_seq_one_letter_code
_entity_poly.pdbx_strand_id
1 'polypeptide(L)'
;MDGNDLAVFTRAVQYAQEGNKEKAFEFIKALAQKDANNIDFILWGIYTAPNTERASLLLNRAKLIKPDDLAIQQAEQWLTNEKNNWPQPGEGFPFFPPKKYIAQNMGQSTTQVILPVQPAVPVQPVMPTQQIYIQPQTFIAPQPIIINTAPVYSCPYCRSPYPPLTSTRISTGGWITFAVLLILFFPLCWVGFFSKTSYQYCGQCGVKFN
;
A
#
# COMPACT_ATOMS: atom_id res chain seq x y z
N MET A 1 11.91 19.36 -4.85
CA MET A 1 10.74 20.17 -5.22
C MET A 1 10.77 21.44 -4.40
N ASP A 2 10.55 22.59 -5.02
CA ASP A 2 10.32 23.85 -4.29
C ASP A 2 8.87 23.94 -3.77
N GLY A 3 8.54 24.95 -2.96
CA GLY A 3 7.23 25.08 -2.33
C GLY A 3 6.07 25.29 -3.32
N ASN A 4 6.34 25.84 -4.51
CA ASN A 4 5.32 26.03 -5.54
C ASN A 4 5.07 24.74 -6.32
N ASP A 5 6.13 24.02 -6.70
CA ASP A 5 6.06 22.70 -7.33
C ASP A 5 5.36 21.68 -6.43
N LEU A 6 5.60 21.78 -5.11
CA LEU A 6 4.92 21.02 -4.07
C LEU A 6 3.39 21.23 -4.12
N ALA A 7 2.92 22.48 -4.15
CA ALA A 7 1.49 22.80 -4.21
C ALA A 7 0.83 22.28 -5.50
N VAL A 8 1.51 22.41 -6.64
CA VAL A 8 1.04 21.87 -7.92
C VAL A 8 0.95 20.34 -7.87
N PHE A 9 1.95 19.68 -7.29
CA PHE A 9 1.96 18.23 -7.14
C PHE A 9 0.84 17.73 -6.23
N THR A 10 0.60 18.39 -5.10
CA THR A 10 -0.52 18.08 -4.19
C THR A 10 -1.86 18.14 -4.94
N ARG A 11 -2.07 19.20 -5.73
CA ARG A 11 -3.29 19.36 -6.53
C ARG A 11 -3.41 18.27 -7.60
N ALA A 12 -2.30 17.88 -8.24
CA ALA A 12 -2.29 16.80 -9.21
C ALA A 12 -2.71 15.46 -8.59
N VAL A 13 -2.16 15.15 -7.41
CA VAL A 13 -2.50 13.95 -6.64
C VAL A 13 -3.99 13.94 -6.28
N GLN A 14 -4.54 15.07 -5.86
CA GLN A 14 -5.97 15.20 -5.55
C GLN A 14 -6.84 14.88 -6.78
N TYR A 15 -6.53 15.46 -7.95
CA TYR A 15 -7.26 15.14 -9.17
C TYR A 15 -7.21 13.65 -9.52
N ALA A 16 -6.07 12.99 -9.32
CA ALA A 16 -5.93 11.56 -9.57
C ALA A 16 -6.80 10.72 -8.61
N GLN A 17 -6.96 11.15 -7.37
CA GLN A 17 -7.80 10.49 -6.37
C GLN A 17 -9.30 10.70 -6.62
N GLU A 18 -9.68 11.86 -7.14
CA GLU A 18 -11.04 12.17 -7.60
C GLU A 18 -11.42 11.42 -8.89
N GLY A 19 -10.49 10.65 -9.46
CA GLY A 19 -10.68 9.89 -10.71
C GLY A 19 -10.37 10.68 -11.98
N ASN A 20 -9.99 11.96 -11.86
CA ASN A 20 -9.60 12.81 -12.99
C ASN A 20 -8.11 12.63 -13.33
N LYS A 21 -7.77 11.44 -13.85
CA LYS A 21 -6.39 11.04 -14.13
C LYS A 21 -5.75 11.88 -15.24
N GLU A 22 -6.52 12.30 -16.26
CA GLU A 22 -6.00 13.09 -17.38
C GLU A 22 -5.51 14.48 -16.92
N LYS A 23 -6.29 15.19 -16.09
CA LYS A 23 -5.86 16.48 -15.56
C LYS A 23 -4.66 16.32 -14.64
N ALA A 24 -4.69 15.30 -13.78
CA ALA A 24 -3.56 14.98 -12.91
C ALA A 24 -2.27 14.76 -13.70
N PHE A 25 -2.35 14.00 -14.80
CA PHE A 25 -1.22 13.72 -15.66
C PHE A 25 -0.60 14.99 -16.27
N GLU A 26 -1.41 15.95 -16.73
CA GLU A 26 -0.89 17.20 -17.29
C GLU A 26 -0.14 18.04 -16.24
N PHE A 27 -0.63 18.10 -15.00
CA PHE A 27 0.11 18.76 -13.91
C PHE A 27 1.42 18.04 -13.60
N ILE A 28 1.41 16.71 -13.52
CA ILE A 28 2.62 15.90 -13.26
C ILE A 28 3.63 16.05 -14.39
N LYS A 29 3.17 16.09 -15.65
CA LYS A 29 4.01 16.29 -16.83
C LYS A 29 4.72 17.64 -16.81
N ALA A 30 4.02 18.71 -16.42
CA ALA A 30 4.64 20.04 -16.27
C ALA A 30 5.74 20.04 -15.20
N LEU A 31 5.54 19.31 -14.10
CA LEU A 31 6.54 19.15 -13.04
C LEU A 31 7.74 18.31 -13.50
N ALA A 32 7.49 17.21 -14.22
CA ALA A 32 8.53 16.35 -14.77
C ALA A 32 9.39 17.05 -15.84
N GLN A 33 8.92 18.13 -16.47
CA GLN A 33 9.77 18.94 -17.37
C GLN A 33 10.85 19.72 -16.62
N LYS A 34 10.58 20.12 -15.36
CA LYS A 34 11.54 20.83 -14.51
C LYS A 34 12.53 19.87 -13.85
N ASP A 35 12.03 18.74 -13.36
CA ASP A 35 12.82 17.71 -12.68
C ASP A 35 12.46 16.32 -13.22
N ALA A 36 13.08 15.97 -14.34
CA ALA A 36 12.78 14.75 -15.10
C ALA A 36 13.26 13.45 -14.42
N ASN A 37 14.05 13.55 -13.37
CA ASN A 37 14.60 12.41 -12.64
C ASN A 37 13.95 12.23 -11.26
N ASN A 38 12.96 13.06 -10.94
CA ASN A 38 12.18 12.91 -9.73
C ASN A 38 11.32 11.64 -9.79
N ILE A 39 11.62 10.68 -8.91
CA ILE A 39 10.91 9.39 -8.87
C ILE A 39 9.43 9.58 -8.54
N ASP A 40 9.05 10.53 -7.68
CA ASP A 40 7.66 10.73 -7.30
C ASP A 40 6.81 11.20 -8.48
N PHE A 41 7.35 12.12 -9.30
CA PHE A 41 6.69 12.56 -10.54
C PHE A 41 6.55 11.41 -11.54
N ILE A 42 7.58 10.58 -11.67
CA ILE A 42 7.54 9.43 -12.58
C ILE A 42 6.48 8.42 -12.12
N LEU A 43 6.47 8.04 -10.84
CA LEU A 43 5.53 7.05 -10.29
C LEU A 43 4.07 7.54 -10.38
N TRP A 44 3.80 8.79 -10.02
CA TRP A 44 2.47 9.38 -10.21
C TRP A 44 2.12 9.54 -11.68
N GLY A 45 3.10 9.81 -12.54
CA GLY A 45 2.92 9.85 -14.00
C GLY A 45 2.55 8.48 -14.57
N ILE A 46 3.10 7.39 -14.04
CA ILE A 46 2.70 6.02 -14.43
C ILE A 46 1.23 5.77 -14.06
N TYR A 47 0.81 6.13 -12.84
CA TYR A 47 -0.55 5.89 -12.35
C TYR A 47 -1.62 6.70 -13.08
N THR A 48 -1.28 7.92 -13.50
CA THR A 48 -2.19 8.87 -14.15
C THR A 48 -2.11 8.86 -15.67
N ALA A 49 -1.19 8.08 -16.25
CA ALA A 49 -0.98 8.05 -17.69
C ALA A 49 -2.30 7.73 -18.45
N PRO A 50 -2.58 8.43 -19.56
CA PRO A 50 -3.80 8.21 -20.33
C PRO A 50 -3.80 6.88 -21.10
N ASN A 51 -2.63 6.25 -21.26
CA ASN A 51 -2.50 4.95 -21.90
C ASN A 51 -1.32 4.16 -21.31
N THR A 52 -1.37 2.84 -21.52
CA THR A 52 -0.38 1.90 -20.97
C THR A 52 0.99 2.00 -21.65
N GLU A 53 1.07 2.55 -22.87
CA GLU A 53 2.32 2.80 -23.57
C GLU A 53 3.14 3.89 -22.87
N ARG A 54 2.53 5.05 -22.58
CA ARG A 54 3.19 6.13 -21.81
C ARG A 54 3.58 5.67 -20.43
N ALA A 55 2.69 4.93 -19.75
CA ALA A 55 3.01 4.35 -18.45
C ALA A 55 4.25 3.45 -18.52
N SER A 56 4.38 2.63 -19.58
CA SER A 56 5.56 1.75 -19.74
C SER A 56 6.85 2.51 -20.03
N LEU A 57 6.78 3.60 -20.80
CA LEU A 57 7.93 4.47 -21.03
C LEU A 57 8.44 5.08 -19.71
N LEU A 58 7.52 5.59 -18.89
CA LEU A 58 7.84 6.14 -17.58
C LEU A 58 8.38 5.07 -16.62
N LEU A 59 7.80 3.86 -16.64
CA LEU A 59 8.28 2.73 -15.85
C LEU A 59 9.73 2.35 -16.21
N ASN A 60 10.03 2.25 -17.51
CA ASN A 60 11.39 1.96 -17.98
C ASN A 60 12.38 3.04 -17.52
N ARG A 61 11.97 4.31 -17.55
CA ARG A 61 12.78 5.42 -17.01
C ARG A 61 13.00 5.29 -15.51
N ALA A 62 11.95 4.97 -14.74
CA ALA A 62 12.04 4.77 -13.30
C ALA A 62 13.06 3.67 -12.95
N LYS A 63 13.02 2.54 -13.66
CA LYS A 63 13.98 1.43 -13.48
C LYS A 63 15.44 1.83 -13.73
N LEU A 64 15.69 2.77 -14.64
CA LEU A 64 17.04 3.30 -14.89
C LEU A 64 17.56 4.18 -13.74
N ILE A 65 16.66 4.84 -13.01
CA ILE A 65 17.04 5.75 -11.93
C ILE A 65 17.18 4.99 -10.60
N LYS A 66 16.23 4.09 -10.28
CA LYS A 66 16.24 3.26 -9.06
C LYS A 66 15.72 1.84 -9.36
N PRO A 67 16.58 0.90 -9.79
CA PRO A 67 16.13 -0.45 -10.16
C PRO A 67 15.54 -1.26 -8.99
N ASP A 68 16.04 -1.04 -7.76
CA ASP A 68 15.67 -1.83 -6.57
C ASP A 68 14.55 -1.21 -5.71
N ASP A 69 13.83 -0.21 -6.24
CA ASP A 69 12.74 0.41 -5.49
C ASP A 69 11.48 -0.46 -5.51
N LEU A 70 10.98 -0.81 -4.33
CA LEU A 70 9.73 -1.57 -4.16
C LEU A 70 8.53 -0.88 -4.80
N ALA A 71 8.51 0.46 -4.85
CA ALA A 71 7.43 1.20 -5.49
C ALA A 71 7.43 1.01 -7.01
N ILE A 72 8.62 0.91 -7.62
CA ILE A 72 8.78 0.67 -9.06
C ILE A 72 8.38 -0.76 -9.42
N GLN A 73 8.75 -1.73 -8.59
CA GLN A 73 8.28 -3.11 -8.75
C GLN A 73 6.75 -3.17 -8.72
N GLN A 74 6.10 -2.54 -7.73
CA GLN A 74 4.64 -2.52 -7.65
C GLN A 74 3.97 -1.73 -8.79
N ALA A 75 4.59 -0.66 -9.27
CA ALA A 75 4.13 0.07 -10.45
C ALA A 75 4.11 -0.82 -11.71
N GLU A 76 5.12 -1.68 -11.87
CA GLU A 76 5.17 -2.67 -12.94
C GLU A 76 4.03 -3.68 -12.85
N GLN A 77 3.74 -4.19 -11.65
CA GLN A 77 2.64 -5.12 -11.44
C GLN A 77 1.28 -4.46 -11.74
N TRP A 78 1.08 -3.25 -11.23
CA TRP A 78 -0.14 -2.49 -11.48
C TRP A 78 -0.34 -2.26 -12.98
N LEU A 79 0.72 -1.87 -13.70
CA LEU A 79 0.66 -1.66 -15.15
C LEU A 79 0.41 -2.96 -15.91
N THR A 80 0.97 -4.07 -15.45
CA THR A 80 0.72 -5.40 -16.01
C THR A 80 -0.75 -5.79 -15.86
N ASN A 81 -1.36 -5.51 -14.71
CA ASN A 81 -2.78 -5.75 -14.49
C ASN A 81 -3.63 -4.90 -15.43
N GLU A 82 -3.33 -3.60 -15.57
CA GLU A 82 -4.05 -2.71 -16.50
C GLU A 82 -3.94 -3.22 -17.95
N LYS A 83 -2.73 -3.59 -18.41
CA LYS A 83 -2.50 -4.09 -19.78
C LYS A 83 -3.29 -5.36 -20.08
N ASN A 84 -3.41 -6.25 -19.10
CA ASN A 84 -4.11 -7.53 -19.27
C ASN A 84 -5.58 -7.48 -18.84
N ASN A 85 -6.11 -6.30 -18.46
CA ASN A 85 -7.44 -6.14 -17.88
C ASN A 85 -7.69 -7.05 -16.66
N TRP A 86 -6.66 -7.26 -15.84
CA TRP A 86 -6.78 -8.01 -14.60
C TRP A 86 -7.25 -7.12 -13.45
N PRO A 87 -8.01 -7.67 -12.49
CA PRO A 87 -8.42 -6.91 -11.33
C PRO A 87 -7.21 -6.52 -10.49
N GLN A 88 -7.21 -5.28 -10.00
CA GLN A 88 -6.22 -4.80 -9.04
C GLN A 88 -6.50 -5.42 -7.65
N PRO A 89 -5.48 -5.56 -6.77
CA PRO A 89 -5.70 -6.04 -5.40
C PRO A 89 -6.66 -5.12 -4.66
N GLY A 90 -7.60 -5.68 -3.89
CA GLY A 90 -8.64 -4.91 -3.20
C GLY A 90 -8.10 -3.87 -2.20
N GLU A 91 -6.97 -4.15 -1.58
CA GLU A 91 -6.26 -3.22 -0.68
C GLU A 91 -5.37 -2.19 -1.42
N GLY A 92 -5.27 -2.32 -2.74
CA GLY A 92 -4.29 -1.61 -3.57
C GLY A 92 -2.87 -2.10 -3.34
N PHE A 93 -1.89 -1.45 -3.99
CA PHE A 93 -0.49 -1.74 -3.72
C PHE A 93 0.01 -0.86 -2.56
N PRO A 94 0.79 -1.39 -1.60
CA PRO A 94 1.28 -0.63 -0.45
C PRO A 94 2.12 0.60 -0.81
N PHE A 95 2.91 0.49 -1.88
CA PHE A 95 3.88 1.49 -2.33
C PHE A 95 3.49 2.13 -3.67
N PHE A 96 2.36 1.74 -4.28
CA PHE A 96 1.90 2.26 -5.58
C PHE A 96 0.37 2.46 -5.66
N PRO A 97 -0.14 3.63 -6.10
CA PRO A 97 0.60 4.88 -6.31
C PRO A 97 1.26 5.36 -5.01
N PRO A 98 2.33 6.19 -5.08
CA PRO A 98 3.10 6.59 -3.91
C PRO A 98 2.22 7.34 -2.90
N LYS A 99 1.80 6.66 -1.82
CA LYS A 99 0.97 7.24 -0.75
C LYS A 99 1.75 8.22 0.13
N LYS A 100 3.09 8.17 0.10
CA LYS A 100 3.96 8.85 1.06
C LYS A 100 3.91 10.38 1.03
N TYR A 101 3.38 10.98 -0.03
CA TYR A 101 3.37 12.44 -0.15
C TYR A 101 2.28 13.14 0.71
N ILE A 102 1.08 12.57 0.82
CA ILE A 102 0.01 13.15 1.65
C ILE A 102 0.30 12.89 3.14
N ALA A 103 0.84 11.72 3.48
CA ALA A 103 1.12 11.35 4.87
C ALA A 103 2.19 12.24 5.53
N GLN A 104 3.16 12.76 4.75
CA GLN A 104 4.17 13.68 5.27
C GLN A 104 3.63 15.11 5.47
N ASN A 105 2.62 15.53 4.70
CA ASN A 105 2.09 16.90 4.72
C ASN A 105 0.74 17.05 5.47
N MET A 106 0.00 15.97 5.72
CA MET A 106 -1.12 15.94 6.68
C MET A 106 -0.70 15.45 8.08
N GLY A 107 0.53 14.93 8.22
CA GLY A 107 1.10 14.41 9.47
C GLY A 107 1.85 15.44 10.32
N GLN A 108 1.75 16.74 10.02
CA GLN A 108 2.17 17.79 10.97
C GLN A 108 1.06 18.16 11.97
N SER A 109 0.14 17.25 12.26
CA SER A 109 -0.48 17.22 13.59
C SER A 109 0.47 16.44 14.48
N THR A 110 1.44 17.16 15.03
CA THR A 110 2.31 16.69 16.10
C THR A 110 1.49 15.97 17.17
N THR A 111 1.49 14.64 17.18
CA THR A 111 1.53 13.93 18.46
C THR A 111 2.93 14.13 18.99
N GLN A 112 3.20 15.36 19.46
CA GLN A 112 4.18 15.54 20.51
C GLN A 112 3.64 14.72 21.65
N VAL A 113 4.35 13.64 21.99
CA VAL A 113 4.29 13.13 23.35
C VAL A 113 4.79 14.28 24.21
N ILE A 114 3.86 15.09 24.70
CA ILE A 114 4.10 16.11 25.72
C ILE A 114 4.52 15.29 26.94
N LEU A 115 5.82 15.09 27.10
CA LEU A 115 6.39 14.84 28.41
C LEU A 115 5.93 16.00 29.30
N PRO A 116 5.30 15.74 30.46
CA PRO A 116 4.93 16.82 31.35
C PRO A 116 6.20 17.57 31.76
N VAL A 117 6.32 18.83 31.33
CA VAL A 117 7.28 19.79 31.83
C VAL A 117 6.96 19.98 33.31
N GLN A 118 7.81 19.41 34.18
CA GLN A 118 7.77 19.72 35.60
C GLN A 118 8.26 21.15 35.81
N PRO A 119 7.54 21.99 36.58
CA PRO A 119 8.02 23.32 36.93
C PRO A 119 9.27 23.23 37.83
N ALA A 120 10.21 24.15 37.57
CA ALA A 120 11.46 24.27 38.29
C ALA A 120 11.26 24.41 39.80
N VAL A 121 11.95 23.58 40.58
CA VAL A 121 12.12 23.76 42.03
C VAL A 121 13.61 24.01 42.31
N PRO A 122 13.95 25.07 43.06
CA PRO A 122 15.33 25.45 43.32
C PRO A 122 16.04 24.50 44.28
N VAL A 123 17.34 24.38 44.03
CA VAL A 123 18.39 23.67 44.76
C VAL A 123 18.18 23.61 46.28
N GLN A 124 18.18 22.40 46.84
CA GLN A 124 18.52 22.18 48.25
C GLN A 124 19.71 21.21 48.35
N PRO A 125 20.70 21.48 49.24
CA PRO A 125 21.86 20.62 49.41
C PRO A 125 21.67 19.61 50.56
N VAL A 126 22.51 18.57 50.48
CA VAL A 126 23.04 17.71 51.57
C VAL A 126 22.45 16.30 51.73
N MET A 127 23.41 15.35 51.67
CA MET A 127 23.51 13.91 52.00
C MET A 127 22.81 13.48 53.33
N PRO A 128 22.79 12.20 53.80
CA PRO A 128 23.55 11.00 53.37
C PRO A 128 22.82 9.63 53.33
N THR A 129 23.46 8.70 52.61
CA THR A 129 23.59 7.23 52.79
C THR A 129 22.35 6.38 53.08
N GLN A 130 21.92 5.54 52.13
CA GLN A 130 21.36 4.20 52.43
C GLN A 130 21.69 3.13 51.37
N GLN A 131 22.51 2.18 51.84
CA GLN A 131 22.55 0.73 51.63
C GLN A 131 22.10 0.13 50.28
N ILE A 132 23.09 -0.42 49.57
CA ILE A 132 22.93 -1.25 48.37
C ILE A 132 22.32 -2.60 48.78
N TYR A 133 21.01 -2.77 48.58
CA TYR A 133 20.38 -4.09 48.55
C TYR A 133 20.50 -4.65 47.13
N ILE A 134 21.42 -5.58 46.93
CA ILE A 134 21.55 -6.38 45.71
C ILE A 134 20.37 -7.35 45.59
N GLN A 135 19.36 -6.94 44.83
CA GLN A 135 18.29 -7.82 44.36
C GLN A 135 18.86 -8.73 43.25
N PRO A 136 18.66 -10.06 43.28
CA PRO A 136 19.07 -10.92 42.17
C PRO A 136 18.27 -10.53 40.92
N GLN A 137 18.96 -9.95 39.95
CA GLN A 137 18.37 -9.64 38.65
C GLN A 137 18.10 -10.96 37.93
N THR A 138 16.82 -11.31 37.78
CA THR A 138 16.40 -12.30 36.82
C THR A 138 16.89 -11.83 35.45
N PHE A 139 17.87 -12.56 34.91
CA PHE A 139 18.38 -12.34 33.57
C PHE A 139 17.25 -12.63 32.58
N ILE A 140 16.49 -11.60 32.20
CA ILE A 140 15.54 -11.69 31.09
C ILE A 140 16.41 -11.81 29.85
N ALA A 141 16.53 -13.04 29.33
CA ALA A 141 17.15 -13.29 28.05
C ALA A 141 16.54 -12.34 27.00
N PRO A 142 17.33 -11.76 26.09
CA PRO A 142 16.79 -10.98 24.99
C PRO A 142 15.78 -11.86 24.25
N GLN A 143 14.52 -11.44 24.27
CA GLN A 143 13.46 -12.15 23.57
C GLN A 143 13.87 -12.16 22.09
N PRO A 144 13.90 -13.32 21.42
CA PRO A 144 14.18 -13.35 20.01
C PRO A 144 13.13 -12.48 19.33
N ILE A 145 13.59 -11.48 18.59
CA ILE A 145 12.76 -10.73 17.66
C ILE A 145 12.23 -11.81 16.71
N ILE A 146 10.96 -12.19 16.87
CA ILE A 146 10.28 -13.04 15.89
C ILE A 146 10.12 -12.15 14.67
N ILE A 147 11.14 -12.16 13.81
CA ILE A 147 11.02 -11.67 12.45
C ILE A 147 10.01 -12.63 11.84
N ASN A 148 8.76 -12.20 11.69
CA ASN A 148 7.80 -12.88 10.84
C ASN A 148 8.32 -12.77 9.41
N THR A 149 9.32 -13.58 9.07
CA THR A 149 9.61 -13.96 7.70
C THR A 149 8.39 -14.74 7.27
N ALA A 150 7.39 -14.03 6.74
CA ALA A 150 6.39 -14.64 5.88
C ALA A 150 7.15 -15.58 4.92
N PRO A 151 6.70 -16.83 4.75
CA PRO A 151 7.40 -17.75 3.87
C PRO A 151 7.58 -17.07 2.51
N VAL A 152 8.77 -17.22 1.92
CA VAL A 152 9.08 -16.73 0.58
C VAL A 152 8.16 -17.47 -0.39
N TYR A 153 6.96 -16.92 -0.59
CA TYR A 153 5.98 -17.46 -1.51
C TYR A 153 6.53 -17.23 -2.92
N SER A 154 6.67 -18.31 -3.67
CA SER A 154 7.01 -18.26 -5.10
C SER A 154 5.92 -18.96 -5.87
N CYS A 155 5.33 -18.27 -6.85
CA CYS A 155 4.31 -18.87 -7.71
C CYS A 155 4.88 -20.13 -8.40
N PRO A 156 4.21 -21.31 -8.36
CA PRO A 156 4.77 -22.53 -8.95
C PRO A 156 4.90 -22.48 -10.47
N TYR A 157 4.20 -21.55 -11.14
CA TYR A 157 4.19 -21.43 -12.60
C TYR A 157 5.20 -20.41 -13.11
N CYS A 158 5.20 -19.19 -12.55
CA CYS A 158 6.08 -18.11 -13.01
C CYS A 158 7.22 -17.77 -12.04
N ARG A 159 7.31 -18.47 -10.90
CA ARG A 159 8.28 -18.23 -9.82
C ARG A 159 8.31 -16.80 -9.30
N SER A 160 7.22 -16.06 -9.51
CA SER A 160 7.15 -14.70 -9.02
C SER A 160 7.15 -14.69 -7.49
N PRO A 161 7.97 -13.83 -6.84
CA PRO A 161 8.05 -13.73 -5.38
C PRO A 161 6.86 -13.00 -4.76
N TYR A 162 5.86 -12.64 -5.57
CA TYR A 162 4.72 -11.83 -5.14
C TYR A 162 3.61 -12.69 -4.57
N PRO A 163 2.97 -12.26 -3.47
CA PRO A 163 1.89 -13.00 -2.84
C PRO A 163 0.69 -13.17 -3.79
N PRO A 164 -0.10 -14.24 -3.62
CA PRO A 164 -1.28 -14.45 -4.44
C PRO A 164 -2.35 -13.40 -4.12
N LEU A 165 -3.04 -12.91 -5.15
CA LEU A 165 -4.17 -12.01 -4.98
C LEU A 165 -5.44 -12.81 -4.73
N THR A 166 -6.27 -12.35 -3.80
CA THR A 166 -7.59 -12.92 -3.52
C THR A 166 -8.67 -12.21 -4.32
N SER A 167 -9.57 -12.98 -4.93
CA SER A 167 -10.77 -12.47 -5.59
C SER A 167 -11.97 -13.32 -5.20
N THR A 168 -13.14 -12.70 -5.12
CA THR A 168 -14.39 -13.37 -4.73
C THR A 168 -15.33 -13.50 -5.91
N ARG A 169 -15.89 -14.69 -6.12
CA ARG A 169 -17.00 -14.95 -7.06
C ARG A 169 -18.14 -15.64 -6.30
N ILE A 170 -19.38 -15.41 -6.74
CA ILE A 170 -20.54 -16.14 -6.24
C ILE A 170 -20.37 -17.61 -6.64
N SER A 171 -20.48 -18.52 -5.67
CA SER A 171 -20.33 -19.96 -5.92
C SER A 171 -21.44 -20.46 -6.85
N THR A 172 -21.14 -21.42 -7.72
CA THR A 172 -22.14 -22.12 -8.54
C THR A 172 -23.25 -22.73 -7.67
N GLY A 173 -22.90 -23.20 -6.47
CA GLY A 173 -23.88 -23.69 -5.48
C GLY A 173 -24.81 -22.61 -4.94
N GLY A 174 -24.34 -21.36 -4.83
CA GLY A 174 -25.14 -20.21 -4.42
C GLY A 174 -26.23 -19.87 -5.43
N TRP A 175 -25.91 -19.94 -6.72
CA TRP A 175 -26.88 -19.75 -7.81
C TRP A 175 -27.97 -20.83 -7.85
N ILE A 176 -27.60 -22.10 -7.66
CA ILE A 176 -28.55 -23.21 -7.64
C ILE A 176 -29.48 -23.09 -6.42
N THR A 177 -28.92 -22.80 -5.26
CA THR A 177 -29.69 -22.61 -4.02
C THR A 177 -30.63 -21.42 -4.12
N PHE A 178 -30.18 -20.32 -4.74
CA PHE A 178 -31.02 -19.15 -5.05
C PHE A 178 -32.19 -19.51 -5.97
N ALA A 179 -31.96 -20.25 -7.05
CA ALA A 179 -33.02 -20.65 -7.99
C ALA A 179 -34.05 -21.58 -7.33
N VAL A 180 -33.60 -22.56 -6.53
CA VAL A 180 -34.49 -23.50 -5.82
C VAL A 180 -35.32 -22.79 -4.75
N LEU A 181 -34.69 -21.90 -3.95
CA LEU A 181 -35.39 -21.12 -2.93
C LEU A 181 -36.38 -20.12 -3.53
N LEU A 182 -36.07 -19.51 -4.69
CA LEU A 182 -36.99 -18.60 -5.38
C LEU A 182 -38.29 -19.31 -5.79
N ILE A 183 -38.20 -20.57 -6.21
CA ILE A 183 -39.35 -21.38 -6.64
C ILE A 183 -40.16 -21.91 -5.44
N LEU A 184 -39.49 -22.37 -4.36
CA LEU A 184 -40.16 -23.01 -3.21
C LEU A 184 -40.55 -22.04 -2.09
N PHE A 185 -39.77 -21.00 -1.85
CA PHE A 185 -39.91 -20.07 -0.72
C PHE A 185 -39.41 -18.66 -1.07
N PHE A 186 -40.30 -17.85 -1.68
CA PHE A 186 -40.04 -16.46 -2.05
C PHE A 186 -39.39 -15.57 -0.94
N PRO A 187 -39.73 -15.71 0.37
CA PRO A 187 -39.10 -14.87 1.40
C PRO A 187 -37.68 -15.29 1.83
N LEU A 188 -37.17 -16.48 1.46
CA LEU A 188 -35.83 -16.94 1.87
C LEU A 188 -34.72 -16.73 0.82
N CYS A 189 -35.02 -16.09 -0.32
CA CYS A 189 -34.09 -15.93 -1.44
C CYS A 189 -32.81 -15.14 -1.11
N TRP A 190 -32.81 -14.33 -0.04
CA TRP A 190 -31.64 -13.61 0.50
C TRP A 190 -30.47 -14.54 0.89
N VAL A 191 -30.77 -15.76 1.36
CA VAL A 191 -29.75 -16.66 1.94
C VAL A 191 -28.77 -17.17 0.86
N GLY A 192 -29.23 -17.31 -0.39
CA GLY A 192 -28.41 -17.78 -1.50
C GLY A 192 -27.24 -16.84 -1.86
N PHE A 193 -27.33 -15.55 -1.51
CA PHE A 193 -26.29 -14.56 -1.80
C PHE A 193 -25.09 -14.62 -0.82
N PHE A 194 -25.19 -15.37 0.27
CA PHE A 194 -24.16 -15.39 1.31
C PHE A 194 -22.96 -16.29 0.97
N SER A 195 -23.11 -17.22 0.01
CA SER A 195 -22.03 -18.14 -0.37
C SER A 195 -21.12 -17.56 -1.46
N LYS A 196 -20.12 -16.78 -1.03
CA LYS A 196 -19.02 -16.32 -1.88
C LYS A 196 -17.84 -17.28 -1.76
N THR A 197 -17.34 -17.76 -2.89
CA THR A 197 -16.08 -18.51 -2.97
C THR A 197 -14.92 -17.55 -3.23
N SER A 198 -13.97 -17.52 -2.31
CA SER A 198 -12.66 -16.89 -2.50
C SER A 198 -11.79 -17.81 -3.34
N TYR A 199 -11.17 -17.29 -4.39
CA TYR A 199 -10.10 -17.96 -5.12
C TYR A 199 -8.86 -17.08 -5.14
N GLN A 200 -7.70 -17.72 -5.21
CA GLN A 200 -6.42 -17.04 -5.34
C GLN A 200 -5.95 -17.08 -6.78
N TYR A 201 -5.18 -16.08 -7.19
CA TYR A 201 -4.51 -16.09 -8.49
C TYR A 201 -3.18 -15.36 -8.39
N CYS A 202 -2.23 -15.71 -9.25
CA CYS A 202 -0.96 -15.00 -9.30
C CYS A 202 -1.14 -13.67 -10.02
N GLY A 203 -0.71 -12.56 -9.41
CA GLY A 203 -0.74 -11.23 -10.02
C GLY A 203 0.29 -11.01 -11.14
N GLN A 204 1.13 -11.99 -11.45
CA GLN A 204 2.10 -11.89 -12.55
C GLN A 204 1.71 -12.72 -13.76
N CYS A 205 1.32 -13.98 -13.55
CA CYS A 205 0.96 -14.88 -14.65
C CYS A 205 -0.54 -15.19 -14.74
N GLY A 206 -1.36 -14.71 -13.81
CA GLY A 206 -2.81 -14.84 -13.86
C GLY A 206 -3.35 -16.26 -13.63
N VAL A 207 -2.49 -17.26 -13.46
CA VAL A 207 -2.94 -18.62 -13.14
C VAL A 207 -3.65 -18.63 -11.79
N LYS A 208 -4.80 -19.32 -11.79
CA LYS A 208 -5.70 -19.47 -10.67
C LYS A 208 -5.27 -20.66 -9.82
N PHE A 209 -5.21 -20.46 -8.51
CA PHE A 209 -4.96 -21.49 -7.51
C PHE A 209 -6.11 -21.49 -6.52
N ASN A 210 -6.48 -22.67 -6.03
CA ASN A 210 -7.63 -22.85 -5.15
C ASN A 210 -7.19 -22.89 -3.70
#